data_AF-A0A9D8YD22-F1
#
_entry.id   AF-A0A9D8YD22-F1
#
_cell.length_a   1.000
_cell.length_b   1.000
_cell.length_c   1.000
_cell.angle_alpha   90.00
_cell.angle_beta   90.00
_cell.angle_gamma   90.00
#
_symmetry.space_group_name_H-M   'P 1'
#
loop_
_entity.id
_entity.type
_entity.pdbx_description
1 polymer ?
#
loop_
_entity_poly.entity_id
_entity_poly.type
_entity_poly.pdbx_seq_one_letter_code
_entity_poly.pdbx_strand_id
1 'polypeptide(L)'
;MQKLCSSISFLIILSFCFSSSASAWFQNSGPSSPEVLVDGIEISSAVTSIPDGTVRISFNKADSTLYLLTQNGGLYRVDLSIGFTTKLQDDDDHELEDTQGLDISTDGTFYIVGNLRNNANSTNVAVVKRGTKDGVNWIWETVAETEPYPLSNTAFDHIANGIVVSPDDSTLYVNSGSRTDHGEIHDVNGQYPNLREAPLTAKILRIPADTTNALLENDLDMLKSKGFVFAEGTRNSFSLAFDGEGNLFGTENSGDRDDSEELNWLREGHHYGFPWVMGGNDTPMQYEGFDPENDPFIPQNSTAANLGTFYNDPNYPDRPAGVTFTDAVTNIGPDADTYRDAEDGQIKDASDEGTTITTFSSHLSPLGLVFDVESNLGGNYTGDGFVLGFSGGTPGDAFLLTRMDYHGEDLIHMDFTKTEDNYQISATSLVRGFLNPIDAEIVGNTVYLVEHKNNSWLNTNNTVQMYAVTLPAAGTSTEERGDLASQFKLYQNYPNPFNPTTQIQFVLPAAGFVELEVYNAIGQKVTSLVNRQMTAQQHEVTFNAANMNSGVYLYSLKVDGERVQTRKMLLMK
;
A
#
# COMPACT_ATOMS: atom_id res chain seq x y z
N MET A 1 22.19 -27.05 -36.06
CA MET A 1 23.40 -27.44 -35.31
C MET A 1 24.25 -26.18 -35.21
N GLN A 2 24.42 -25.46 -34.11
CA GLN A 2 24.23 -25.76 -32.70
C GLN A 2 23.95 -24.39 -32.02
N LYS A 3 22.69 -24.11 -31.65
CA LYS A 3 22.31 -23.13 -30.62
C LYS A 3 22.53 -23.85 -29.29
N LEU A 4 23.48 -23.43 -28.45
CA LEU A 4 23.63 -23.84 -27.05
C LEU A 4 24.78 -23.06 -26.38
N CYS A 5 24.48 -22.50 -25.19
CA CYS A 5 25.37 -21.85 -24.21
C CYS A 5 25.79 -20.40 -24.55
N SER A 6 25.63 -19.39 -23.68
CA SER A 6 25.30 -19.37 -22.24
C SER A 6 24.74 -18.00 -21.82
N SER A 7 23.46 -17.97 -21.47
CA SER A 7 22.95 -17.22 -20.33
C SER A 7 23.63 -17.75 -19.05
N ILE A 8 23.93 -16.85 -18.10
CA ILE A 8 24.65 -16.99 -16.81
C ILE A 8 25.92 -16.12 -16.77
N SER A 9 25.88 -15.12 -15.89
CA SER A 9 26.97 -14.32 -15.30
C SER A 9 27.06 -12.86 -15.74
N PHE A 10 26.13 -12.04 -15.24
CA PHE A 10 26.45 -10.71 -14.72
C PHE A 10 25.71 -10.48 -13.39
N LEU A 11 25.84 -11.48 -12.50
CA LEU A 11 25.48 -11.40 -11.08
C LEU A 11 26.77 -11.32 -10.23
N ILE A 12 27.76 -10.55 -10.68
CA ILE A 12 29.06 -10.39 -9.99
C ILE A 12 29.60 -8.99 -10.35
N ILE A 13 29.19 -7.98 -9.58
CA ILE A 13 29.95 -6.74 -9.27
C ILE A 13 29.34 -5.99 -8.06
N LEU A 14 28.25 -6.48 -7.45
CA LEU A 14 27.87 -6.15 -6.06
C LEU A 14 28.21 -7.24 -5.03
N SER A 15 28.97 -8.28 -5.43
CA SER A 15 29.34 -9.40 -4.54
C SER A 15 30.77 -9.34 -3.99
N PHE A 16 31.48 -8.21 -4.13
CA PHE A 16 32.82 -8.03 -3.54
C PHE A 16 32.84 -6.91 -2.48
N CYS A 17 32.00 -7.07 -1.45
CA CYS A 17 32.35 -6.68 -0.07
C CYS A 17 31.55 -7.42 1.01
N PHE A 18 30.93 -8.56 0.75
CA PHE A 18 30.30 -9.36 1.82
C PHE A 18 30.39 -10.86 1.53
N SER A 19 31.61 -11.41 1.42
CA SER A 19 31.79 -12.85 1.50
C SER A 19 32.02 -13.26 2.96
N SER A 20 31.13 -14.12 3.48
CA SER A 20 31.16 -14.83 4.78
C SER A 20 30.28 -14.34 5.93
N SER A 21 29.13 -13.69 5.67
CA SER A 21 28.07 -13.62 6.68
C SER A 21 26.62 -13.54 6.16
N ALA A 22 26.36 -13.67 4.85
CA ALA A 22 25.00 -13.52 4.28
C ALA A 22 23.94 -14.52 4.80
N SER A 23 24.34 -15.58 5.50
CA SER A 23 23.44 -16.57 6.11
C SER A 23 23.00 -16.25 7.54
N ALA A 24 23.41 -15.11 8.11
CA ALA A 24 23.09 -14.71 9.48
C ALA A 24 22.06 -13.57 9.57
N TRP A 25 21.45 -13.18 8.45
CA TRP A 25 20.62 -11.97 8.30
C TRP A 25 19.11 -12.25 8.17
N PHE A 26 18.69 -13.50 8.35
CA PHE A 26 17.31 -13.91 8.13
C PHE A 26 16.76 -14.57 9.37
N GLN A 27 15.62 -14.08 9.86
CA GLN A 27 14.89 -14.76 10.90
C GLN A 27 14.53 -16.17 10.44
N ASN A 28 14.95 -17.12 11.27
CA ASN A 28 14.59 -18.51 11.20
C ASN A 28 13.42 -18.72 12.15
N SER A 29 12.25 -18.23 11.76
CA SER A 29 10.95 -18.66 12.30
C SER A 29 10.13 -19.11 11.10
N GLY A 30 9.94 -20.43 10.98
CA GLY A 30 9.20 -21.02 9.86
C GLY A 30 7.80 -20.39 9.69
N PRO A 31 7.18 -20.51 8.51
CA PRO A 31 5.99 -19.73 8.16
C PRO A 31 4.87 -19.99 9.17
N SER A 32 4.53 -18.98 9.96
CA SER A 32 3.16 -18.83 10.46
C SER A 32 2.29 -18.51 9.25
N SER A 33 1.18 -19.22 9.07
CA SER A 33 0.17 -18.79 8.11
C SER A 33 -0.34 -17.40 8.52
N PRO A 34 -0.68 -16.52 7.57
CA PRO A 34 -1.24 -15.22 7.90
C PRO A 34 -2.49 -15.38 8.79
N GLU A 35 -2.61 -14.50 9.77
CA GLU A 35 -3.66 -14.49 10.79
C GLU A 35 -4.72 -13.44 10.44
N VAL A 36 -5.99 -13.83 10.47
CA VAL A 36 -7.12 -12.91 10.33
C VAL A 36 -7.34 -12.20 11.66
N LEU A 37 -7.35 -10.87 11.64
CA LEU A 37 -7.45 -10.03 12.84
C LEU A 37 -8.89 -9.59 13.16
N VAL A 38 -9.81 -9.72 12.19
CA VAL A 38 -11.20 -9.26 12.31
C VAL A 38 -12.21 -10.38 12.02
N ASP A 39 -13.37 -10.31 12.66
CA ASP A 39 -14.45 -11.27 12.42
C ASP A 39 -15.05 -11.11 11.01
N GLY A 40 -15.49 -12.22 10.41
CA GLY A 40 -16.25 -12.21 9.15
C GLY A 40 -15.40 -12.17 7.88
N ILE A 41 -14.08 -12.31 8.00
CA ILE A 41 -13.15 -12.49 6.88
C ILE A 41 -12.62 -13.93 6.90
N GLU A 42 -12.43 -14.52 5.72
CA GLU A 42 -11.81 -15.83 5.55
C GLU A 42 -10.54 -15.72 4.70
N ILE A 43 -9.49 -16.45 5.06
CA ILE A 43 -8.27 -16.55 4.25
C ILE A 43 -8.04 -17.98 3.77
N SER A 44 -7.72 -18.12 2.49
CA SER A 44 -7.30 -19.38 1.88
C SER A 44 -5.85 -19.27 1.37
N SER A 45 -4.98 -20.12 1.91
CA SER A 45 -3.61 -20.30 1.40
C SER A 45 -3.59 -21.26 0.21
N ALA A 46 -2.72 -21.00 -0.78
CA ALA A 46 -2.45 -21.87 -1.93
C ALA A 46 -3.61 -21.98 -2.96
N VAL A 47 -4.14 -20.84 -3.40
CA VAL A 47 -5.05 -20.78 -4.56
C VAL A 47 -4.39 -21.39 -5.80
N THR A 48 -3.12 -21.07 -6.04
CA THR A 48 -2.28 -21.67 -7.09
C THR A 48 -0.79 -21.45 -6.77
N SER A 49 0.10 -22.28 -7.31
CA SER A 49 1.51 -21.89 -7.49
C SER A 49 1.57 -20.79 -8.54
N ILE A 50 2.34 -19.73 -8.31
CA ILE A 50 2.53 -18.68 -9.32
C ILE A 50 3.99 -18.62 -9.77
N PRO A 51 4.27 -18.07 -10.96
CA PRO A 51 5.62 -18.06 -11.52
C PRO A 51 6.60 -17.24 -10.67
N ASP A 52 7.84 -17.69 -10.62
CA ASP A 52 8.95 -16.95 -10.00
C ASP A 52 9.07 -15.55 -10.63
N GLY A 53 9.35 -14.55 -9.79
CA GLY A 53 9.49 -13.16 -10.23
C GLY A 53 8.17 -12.48 -10.60
N THR A 54 7.01 -13.02 -10.21
CA THR A 54 5.72 -12.31 -10.34
C THR A 54 5.78 -10.96 -9.60
N VAL A 55 5.42 -9.88 -10.30
CA VAL A 55 5.44 -8.50 -9.78
C VAL A 55 4.08 -7.81 -9.91
N ARG A 56 3.18 -8.28 -10.77
CA ARG A 56 1.82 -7.74 -10.91
C ARG A 56 0.76 -8.81 -11.05
N ILE A 57 -0.43 -8.51 -10.54
CA ILE A 57 -1.69 -9.24 -10.76
C ILE A 57 -2.74 -8.26 -11.31
N SER A 58 -3.56 -8.69 -12.26
CA SER A 58 -4.64 -7.86 -12.79
C SER A 58 -5.83 -8.71 -13.26
N PHE A 59 -7.05 -8.23 -13.05
CA PHE A 59 -8.27 -8.90 -13.48
C PHE A 59 -8.78 -8.38 -14.82
N ASN A 60 -8.80 -9.25 -15.82
CA ASN A 60 -9.39 -8.92 -17.11
C ASN A 60 -10.91 -9.09 -17.08
N LYS A 61 -11.64 -7.97 -17.08
CA LYS A 61 -13.11 -7.96 -17.11
C LYS A 61 -13.69 -8.58 -18.39
N ALA A 62 -12.99 -8.48 -19.52
CA ALA A 62 -13.49 -8.96 -20.81
C ALA A 62 -13.58 -10.49 -20.90
N ASP A 63 -12.73 -11.22 -20.17
CA ASP A 63 -12.74 -12.69 -20.13
C ASP A 63 -12.89 -13.28 -18.71
N SER A 64 -13.12 -12.42 -17.71
CA SER A 64 -13.31 -12.80 -16.30
C SER A 64 -12.17 -13.63 -15.74
N THR A 65 -10.92 -13.30 -16.09
CA THR A 65 -9.74 -14.08 -15.70
C THR A 65 -8.67 -13.20 -15.07
N LEU A 66 -7.98 -13.72 -14.05
CA LEU A 66 -6.79 -13.10 -13.48
C LEU A 66 -5.55 -13.37 -14.33
N TYR A 67 -4.71 -12.35 -14.47
CA TYR A 67 -3.44 -12.41 -15.16
C TYR A 67 -2.30 -12.00 -14.23
N LEU A 68 -1.13 -12.56 -14.47
CA LEU A 68 0.10 -12.25 -13.74
C LEU A 68 1.18 -11.79 -14.72
N LEU A 69 1.97 -10.80 -14.32
CA LEU A 69 3.17 -10.38 -15.02
C LEU A 69 4.39 -10.63 -14.13
N THR A 70 5.40 -11.27 -14.70
CA THR A 70 6.71 -11.46 -14.05
C THR A 70 7.70 -10.40 -14.49
N GLN A 71 8.72 -10.12 -13.68
CA GLN A 71 9.73 -9.09 -13.95
C GLN A 71 10.53 -9.34 -15.24
N ASN A 72 10.64 -10.60 -15.67
CA ASN A 72 11.29 -10.98 -16.91
C ASN A 72 10.31 -11.04 -18.12
N GLY A 73 9.21 -10.31 -18.09
CA GLY A 73 8.26 -10.21 -19.21
C GLY A 73 7.29 -11.39 -19.37
N GLY A 74 7.27 -12.35 -18.46
CA GLY A 74 6.33 -13.46 -18.58
C GLY A 74 4.90 -13.04 -18.26
N LEU A 75 3.98 -13.19 -19.21
CA LEU A 75 2.55 -12.99 -19.00
C LEU A 75 1.85 -14.34 -18.80
N TYR A 76 1.10 -14.49 -17.70
CA TYR A 76 0.46 -15.75 -17.33
C TYR A 76 -1.03 -15.55 -17.07
N ARG A 77 -1.83 -16.52 -17.49
CA ARG A 77 -3.24 -16.65 -17.11
C ARG A 77 -3.37 -17.51 -15.87
N VAL A 78 -4.21 -17.11 -14.93
CA VAL A 78 -4.56 -17.87 -13.73
C VAL A 78 -5.87 -18.63 -13.96
N ASP A 79 -5.87 -19.94 -13.73
CA ASP A 79 -7.09 -20.75 -13.66
C ASP A 79 -7.37 -21.09 -12.19
N LEU A 80 -8.26 -20.31 -11.58
CA LEU A 80 -8.66 -20.47 -10.19
C LEU A 80 -9.37 -21.81 -9.91
N SER A 81 -10.00 -22.42 -10.92
CA SER A 81 -10.81 -23.63 -10.74
C SER A 81 -9.96 -24.89 -10.51
N ILE A 82 -8.75 -24.89 -11.05
CA ILE A 82 -7.78 -25.99 -10.93
C ILE A 82 -6.50 -25.57 -10.19
N GLY A 83 -6.40 -24.30 -9.80
CA GLY A 83 -5.24 -23.74 -9.10
C GLY A 83 -3.95 -23.85 -9.90
N PHE A 84 -3.99 -23.39 -11.16
CA PHE A 84 -2.85 -23.49 -12.07
C PHE A 84 -2.65 -22.23 -12.92
N THR A 85 -1.39 -21.90 -13.23
CA THR A 85 -1.03 -20.78 -14.12
C THR A 85 -0.51 -21.26 -15.47
N THR A 86 -0.94 -20.63 -16.56
CA THR A 86 -0.47 -20.92 -17.93
C THR A 86 0.29 -19.74 -18.49
N LYS A 87 1.56 -19.93 -18.87
CA LYS A 87 2.33 -18.90 -19.59
C LYS A 87 1.70 -18.67 -20.96
N LEU A 88 1.45 -17.41 -21.30
CA LEU A 88 0.86 -17.00 -22.58
C LEU A 88 1.87 -16.31 -23.48
N GLN A 89 2.68 -15.40 -22.91
CA GLN A 89 3.65 -14.58 -23.64
C GLN A 89 4.94 -14.43 -22.82
N ASP A 90 6.01 -14.00 -23.48
CA ASP A 90 7.25 -13.59 -22.83
C ASP A 90 7.95 -12.39 -23.47
N ASP A 91 9.14 -12.08 -22.95
CA ASP A 91 10.01 -11.02 -23.38
C ASP A 91 10.39 -11.12 -24.87
N ASP A 92 10.53 -12.33 -25.42
CA ASP A 92 10.76 -12.52 -26.86
C ASP A 92 9.53 -12.11 -27.70
N ASP A 93 8.31 -12.19 -27.15
CA ASP A 93 7.07 -11.86 -27.86
C ASP A 93 6.79 -10.34 -27.91
N HIS A 94 7.05 -9.62 -26.81
CA HIS A 94 6.72 -8.19 -26.69
C HIS A 94 7.94 -7.26 -26.61
N GLU A 95 9.15 -7.82 -26.54
CA GLU A 95 10.44 -7.11 -26.52
C GLU A 95 10.64 -6.20 -25.29
N LEU A 96 10.14 -6.61 -24.11
CA LEU A 96 10.37 -5.87 -22.86
C LEU A 96 11.07 -6.73 -21.81
N GLU A 97 12.12 -6.18 -21.24
CA GLU A 97 12.82 -6.69 -20.05
C GLU A 97 12.50 -5.78 -18.84
N ASP A 98 12.73 -6.27 -17.61
CA ASP A 98 12.47 -5.56 -16.35
C ASP A 98 11.07 -4.91 -16.32
N THR A 99 10.06 -5.73 -16.60
CA THR A 99 8.66 -5.33 -16.60
C THR A 99 8.16 -5.13 -15.18
N GLN A 100 7.50 -4.01 -14.93
CA GLN A 100 7.08 -3.60 -13.58
C GLN A 100 5.59 -3.24 -13.52
N GLY A 101 4.98 -2.80 -14.61
CA GLY A 101 3.57 -2.38 -14.64
C GLY A 101 2.71 -3.30 -15.50
N LEU A 102 1.48 -3.56 -15.06
CA LEU A 102 0.41 -4.24 -15.79
C LEU A 102 -0.93 -3.59 -15.43
N ASP A 103 -1.73 -3.25 -16.43
CA ASP A 103 -3.16 -3.05 -16.27
C ASP A 103 -3.91 -3.49 -17.55
N ILE A 104 -5.22 -3.73 -17.44
CA ILE A 104 -6.05 -4.27 -18.51
C ILE A 104 -7.33 -3.43 -18.63
N SER A 105 -7.55 -2.86 -19.81
CA SER A 105 -8.77 -2.09 -20.10
C SER A 105 -10.03 -2.94 -20.09
N THR A 106 -11.19 -2.30 -20.03
CA THR A 106 -12.47 -3.02 -19.95
C THR A 106 -12.76 -3.87 -21.20
N ASP A 107 -12.18 -3.51 -22.34
CA ASP A 107 -12.26 -4.28 -23.60
C ASP A 107 -11.24 -5.43 -23.70
N GLY A 108 -10.38 -5.61 -22.69
CA GLY A 108 -9.39 -6.69 -22.61
C GLY A 108 -8.06 -6.38 -23.30
N THR A 109 -7.76 -5.11 -23.55
CA THR A 109 -6.45 -4.66 -24.03
C THR A 109 -5.46 -4.57 -22.87
N PHE A 110 -4.29 -5.18 -23.03
CA PHE A 110 -3.24 -5.24 -22.02
C PHE A 110 -2.29 -4.05 -22.18
N TYR A 111 -1.94 -3.40 -21.09
CA TYR A 111 -0.90 -2.37 -21.05
C TYR A 111 0.18 -2.77 -20.08
N ILE A 112 1.43 -2.81 -20.54
CA ILE A 112 2.59 -3.17 -19.71
C ILE A 112 3.69 -2.12 -19.82
N VAL A 113 4.42 -1.95 -18.72
CA VAL A 113 5.59 -1.06 -18.64
C VAL A 113 6.85 -1.89 -18.38
N GLY A 114 7.87 -1.68 -19.19
CA GLY A 114 9.20 -2.28 -19.04
C GLY A 114 10.33 -1.26 -19.13
N ASN A 115 11.52 -1.67 -18.67
CA ASN A 115 12.66 -0.78 -18.47
C ASN A 115 13.90 -1.33 -19.15
N LEU A 116 14.37 -0.64 -20.18
CA LEU A 116 15.54 -1.03 -20.96
C LEU A 116 16.79 -0.34 -20.41
N ARG A 117 17.39 -0.95 -19.39
CA ARG A 117 18.59 -0.41 -18.73
C ARG A 117 19.83 -0.53 -19.62
N ASN A 118 20.57 0.55 -19.73
CA ASN A 118 21.90 0.56 -20.33
C ASN A 118 22.97 0.71 -19.25
N ASN A 119 23.53 -0.41 -18.80
CA ASN A 119 24.53 -0.46 -17.73
C ASN A 119 25.84 0.26 -18.08
N ALA A 120 26.20 0.39 -19.36
CA ALA A 120 27.44 1.05 -19.76
C ALA A 120 27.37 2.57 -19.57
N ASN A 121 26.17 3.13 -19.74
CA ASN A 121 25.91 4.56 -19.61
C ASN A 121 25.13 4.90 -18.32
N SER A 122 24.69 3.91 -17.55
CA SER A 122 23.80 4.09 -16.40
C SER A 122 22.58 4.94 -16.75
N THR A 123 21.88 4.56 -17.82
CA THR A 123 20.62 5.17 -18.24
C THR A 123 19.50 4.14 -18.30
N ASN A 124 18.26 4.61 -18.27
CA ASN A 124 17.07 3.82 -18.52
C ASN A 124 16.28 4.37 -19.71
N VAL A 125 15.54 3.50 -20.37
CA VAL A 125 14.46 3.86 -21.30
C VAL A 125 13.21 3.11 -20.83
N ALA A 126 12.18 3.84 -20.42
CA ALA A 126 10.90 3.25 -20.07
C ALA A 126 10.06 3.10 -21.33
N VAL A 127 9.41 1.94 -21.49
CA VAL A 127 8.62 1.61 -22.67
C VAL A 127 7.26 1.07 -22.24
N VAL A 128 6.21 1.63 -22.82
CA VAL A 128 4.82 1.19 -22.65
C VAL A 128 4.41 0.39 -23.89
N LYS A 129 4.00 -0.86 -23.70
CA LYS A 129 3.46 -1.71 -24.78
C LYS A 129 1.97 -1.95 -24.58
N ARG A 130 1.25 -2.05 -25.69
CA ARG A 130 -0.16 -2.44 -25.78
C ARG A 130 -0.26 -3.81 -26.43
N GLY A 131 -0.91 -4.75 -25.74
CA GLY A 131 -1.16 -6.11 -26.19
C GLY A 131 -2.64 -6.35 -26.47
N THR A 132 -2.97 -6.77 -27.68
CA THR A 132 -4.33 -7.13 -28.09
C THR A 132 -4.38 -8.57 -28.61
N LYS A 133 -5.57 -9.17 -28.62
CA LYS A 133 -5.78 -10.53 -29.17
C LYS A 133 -6.54 -10.46 -30.49
N ASP A 134 -5.97 -11.01 -31.55
CA ASP A 134 -6.68 -11.35 -32.80
C ASP A 134 -6.92 -12.86 -32.84
N GLY A 135 -8.09 -13.28 -32.35
CA GLY A 135 -8.42 -14.68 -32.12
C GLY A 135 -7.53 -15.28 -31.02
N VAL A 136 -6.57 -16.12 -31.41
CA VAL A 136 -5.60 -16.75 -30.49
C VAL A 136 -4.22 -16.09 -30.54
N ASN A 137 -4.00 -15.17 -31.48
CA ASN A 137 -2.71 -14.53 -31.67
C ASN A 137 -2.65 -13.25 -30.85
N TRP A 138 -1.50 -12.99 -30.24
CA TRP A 138 -1.19 -11.72 -29.61
C TRP A 138 -0.59 -10.75 -30.62
N ILE A 139 -0.96 -9.49 -30.50
CA ILE A 139 -0.39 -8.38 -31.26
C ILE A 139 0.10 -7.36 -30.24
N TRP A 140 1.41 -7.10 -30.25
CA TRP A 140 2.06 -6.12 -29.39
C TRP A 140 2.49 -4.90 -30.19
N GLU A 141 2.19 -3.71 -29.67
CA GLU A 141 2.58 -2.42 -30.25
C GLU A 141 3.21 -1.54 -29.17
N THR A 142 4.19 -0.72 -29.55
CA THR A 142 4.71 0.32 -28.66
C THR A 142 3.73 1.48 -28.62
N VAL A 143 3.23 1.81 -27.43
CA VAL A 143 2.40 3.00 -27.18
C VAL A 143 3.32 4.21 -27.08
N ALA A 144 4.30 4.13 -26.18
CA ALA A 144 5.22 5.21 -25.90
C ALA A 144 6.56 4.68 -25.40
N GLU A 145 7.62 5.46 -25.62
CA GLU A 145 8.95 5.25 -25.04
C GLU A 145 9.54 6.58 -24.59
N THR A 146 10.38 6.55 -23.56
CA THR A 146 11.13 7.74 -23.15
C THR A 146 12.43 7.89 -23.95
N GLU A 147 12.95 9.11 -24.05
CA GLU A 147 14.38 9.27 -24.30
C GLU A 147 15.19 8.63 -23.14
N PRO A 148 16.45 8.22 -23.40
CA PRO A 148 17.31 7.75 -22.33
C PRO A 148 17.48 8.79 -21.23
N TYR A 149 17.18 8.42 -20.00
CA TYR A 149 17.41 9.26 -18.83
C TYR A 149 18.39 8.60 -17.86
N PRO A 150 19.26 9.40 -17.22
CA PRO A 150 20.27 8.88 -16.30
C PRO A 150 19.64 8.28 -15.05
N LEU A 151 20.22 7.17 -14.61
CA LEU A 151 19.95 6.47 -13.36
C LEU A 151 20.93 6.96 -12.26
N SER A 152 20.62 6.76 -10.98
CA SER A 152 21.60 6.90 -9.88
C SER A 152 22.42 5.63 -9.71
N ASN A 153 21.89 4.49 -10.17
CA ASN A 153 22.49 3.16 -10.06
C ASN A 153 22.79 2.77 -8.60
N THR A 154 21.98 3.26 -7.68
CA THR A 154 21.97 2.91 -6.26
C THR A 154 20.84 1.92 -5.96
N ALA A 155 20.73 1.48 -4.71
CA ALA A 155 19.59 0.67 -4.28
C ALA A 155 18.26 1.47 -4.21
N PHE A 156 18.32 2.80 -4.31
CA PHE A 156 17.18 3.73 -4.13
C PHE A 156 16.73 4.39 -5.44
N ASP A 157 17.17 3.82 -6.56
CA ASP A 157 16.86 4.29 -7.91
C ASP A 157 15.54 3.68 -8.39
N HIS A 158 14.50 4.50 -8.48
CA HIS A 158 13.16 4.06 -8.85
C HIS A 158 12.93 4.24 -10.34
N ILE A 159 12.65 3.13 -11.01
CA ILE A 159 12.36 3.06 -12.44
C ILE A 159 10.86 3.15 -12.70
N ALA A 160 10.47 3.35 -13.97
CA ALA A 160 9.06 3.40 -14.35
C ALA A 160 8.37 2.09 -13.99
N ASN A 161 7.24 2.18 -13.30
CA ASN A 161 6.59 1.00 -12.72
C ASN A 161 5.07 1.01 -12.88
N GLY A 162 4.30 1.44 -11.87
CA GLY A 162 2.85 1.44 -11.85
C GLY A 162 2.27 2.06 -13.11
N ILE A 163 1.31 1.35 -13.70
CA ILE A 163 0.50 1.80 -14.83
C ILE A 163 -0.96 1.50 -14.50
N VAL A 164 -1.85 2.44 -14.81
CA VAL A 164 -3.29 2.20 -14.83
C VAL A 164 -3.93 2.84 -16.05
N VAL A 165 -4.95 2.21 -16.59
CA VAL A 165 -5.83 2.78 -17.61
C VAL A 165 -7.04 3.43 -16.93
N SER A 166 -7.46 4.59 -17.44
CA SER A 166 -8.62 5.32 -16.93
C SER A 166 -9.90 4.48 -17.04
N PRO A 167 -10.91 4.72 -16.18
CA PRO A 167 -12.18 3.97 -16.22
C PRO A 167 -12.94 4.04 -17.55
N ASP A 168 -12.64 5.04 -18.39
CA ASP A 168 -13.19 5.21 -19.74
C ASP A 168 -12.29 4.64 -20.87
N ASP A 169 -11.25 3.88 -20.50
CA ASP A 169 -10.23 3.26 -21.36
C ASP A 169 -9.44 4.25 -22.25
N SER A 170 -9.51 5.55 -21.98
CA SER A 170 -8.97 6.58 -22.88
C SER A 170 -7.53 6.98 -22.59
N THR A 171 -7.06 6.80 -21.36
CA THR A 171 -5.84 7.43 -20.86
C THR A 171 -5.06 6.48 -19.96
N LEU A 172 -3.76 6.36 -20.19
CA LEU A 172 -2.82 5.65 -19.33
C LEU A 172 -2.15 6.64 -18.38
N TYR A 173 -2.00 6.25 -17.12
CA TYR A 173 -1.20 6.94 -16.11
C TYR A 173 -0.04 6.05 -15.71
N VAL A 174 1.18 6.58 -15.78
CA VAL A 174 2.41 5.80 -15.54
C VAL A 174 3.28 6.52 -14.52
N ASN A 175 3.64 5.85 -13.43
CA ASN A 175 4.66 6.37 -12.52
C ASN A 175 6.04 6.22 -13.17
N SER A 176 6.80 7.32 -13.22
CA SER A 176 8.15 7.33 -13.80
C SER A 176 9.25 6.90 -12.82
N GLY A 177 8.96 6.96 -11.51
CA GLY A 177 9.95 6.82 -10.44
C GLY A 177 10.88 8.02 -10.30
N SER A 178 11.50 8.18 -9.13
CA SER A 178 12.55 9.15 -8.82
C SER A 178 13.95 8.54 -8.98
N ARG A 179 14.93 9.39 -9.24
CA ARG A 179 16.34 8.99 -9.29
C ARG A 179 16.99 8.95 -7.90
N THR A 180 16.49 9.78 -7.00
CA THR A 180 17.06 10.04 -5.67
C THR A 180 16.13 9.57 -4.55
N ASP A 181 16.68 9.41 -3.36
CA ASP A 181 15.95 8.99 -2.17
C ASP A 181 15.31 10.18 -1.44
N HIS A 182 15.97 11.34 -1.42
CA HIS A 182 15.61 12.55 -0.67
C HIS A 182 16.11 13.84 -1.39
N GLY A 183 16.31 13.78 -2.71
CA GLY A 183 16.75 14.92 -3.53
C GLY A 183 18.25 15.22 -3.47
N GLU A 184 19.05 14.32 -2.93
CA GLU A 184 20.50 14.37 -2.84
C GLU A 184 21.18 14.33 -4.22
N ILE A 185 22.39 14.87 -4.30
CA ILE A 185 23.24 14.67 -5.49
C ILE A 185 23.69 13.21 -5.53
N HIS A 186 23.46 12.57 -6.67
CA HIS A 186 24.06 11.28 -6.99
C HIS A 186 24.87 11.34 -8.27
N ASP A 187 26.18 11.30 -8.17
CA ASP A 187 27.06 11.17 -9.32
C ASP A 187 27.34 9.70 -9.63
N VAL A 188 27.09 9.29 -10.87
CA VAL A 188 27.42 7.92 -11.29
C VAL A 188 28.88 7.85 -11.71
N ASN A 189 29.79 7.71 -10.73
CA ASN A 189 31.24 7.62 -10.98
C ASN A 189 31.76 8.75 -11.89
N GLY A 190 31.23 9.97 -11.73
CA GLY A 190 31.55 11.14 -12.56
C GLY A 190 30.88 11.23 -13.94
N GLN A 191 30.01 10.28 -14.34
CA GLN A 191 29.26 10.36 -15.62
C GLN A 191 28.18 11.47 -15.59
N TYR A 192 27.52 11.65 -14.45
CA TYR A 192 26.44 12.62 -14.25
C TYR A 192 26.72 13.51 -13.02
N PRO A 193 27.76 14.36 -13.08
CA PRO A 193 28.18 15.13 -11.92
C PRO A 193 27.11 16.15 -11.51
N ASN A 194 26.86 16.26 -10.20
CA ASN A 194 25.88 17.17 -9.59
C ASN A 194 24.42 16.92 -9.98
N LEU A 195 24.11 15.77 -10.60
CA LEU A 195 22.74 15.46 -10.99
C LEU A 195 21.94 14.92 -9.79
N ARG A 196 20.72 15.43 -9.64
CA ARG A 196 19.70 14.94 -8.69
C ARG A 196 18.67 14.17 -9.50
N GLU A 197 17.52 14.78 -9.78
CA GLU A 197 16.47 14.29 -10.68
C GLU A 197 16.74 14.65 -12.15
N ALA A 198 16.08 13.92 -13.05
CA ALA A 198 16.01 14.22 -14.48
C ALA A 198 14.61 14.73 -14.86
N PRO A 199 14.44 15.42 -16.00
CA PRO A 199 13.13 15.88 -16.45
C PRO A 199 12.03 14.81 -16.54
N LEU A 200 12.37 13.54 -16.75
CA LEU A 200 11.44 12.41 -16.78
C LEU A 200 11.14 11.79 -15.42
N THR A 201 11.88 12.11 -14.36
CA THR A 201 11.75 11.46 -13.06
C THR A 201 10.86 12.26 -12.11
N ALA A 202 10.37 11.57 -11.08
CA ALA A 202 9.42 12.06 -10.08
C ALA A 202 8.10 12.61 -10.65
N LYS A 203 7.45 11.83 -11.53
CA LYS A 203 6.20 12.20 -12.21
C LYS A 203 5.19 11.06 -12.29
N ILE A 204 3.93 11.48 -12.38
CA ILE A 204 2.88 10.69 -13.01
C ILE A 204 2.74 11.20 -14.43
N LEU A 205 3.04 10.33 -15.39
CA LEU A 205 2.93 10.60 -16.81
C LEU A 205 1.52 10.25 -17.28
N ARG A 206 0.98 11.01 -18.23
CA ARG A 206 -0.31 10.78 -18.88
C ARG A 206 -0.12 10.53 -20.37
N ILE A 207 -0.67 9.45 -20.89
CA ILE A 207 -0.51 9.04 -22.29
C ILE A 207 -1.87 8.60 -22.82
N PRO A 208 -2.41 9.15 -23.92
CA PRO A 208 -3.64 8.62 -24.52
C PRO A 208 -3.47 7.13 -24.87
N ALA A 209 -4.42 6.28 -24.48
CA ALA A 209 -4.28 4.82 -24.59
C ALA A 209 -4.22 4.31 -26.04
N ASP A 210 -4.80 5.07 -26.97
CA ASP A 210 -4.78 4.79 -28.42
C ASP A 210 -3.48 5.24 -29.11
N THR A 211 -2.56 5.90 -28.39
CA THR A 211 -1.28 6.36 -28.92
C THR A 211 -0.46 5.20 -29.51
N THR A 212 0.36 5.52 -30.51
CA THR A 212 1.33 4.60 -31.10
C THR A 212 2.65 5.31 -31.34
N ASN A 213 3.74 4.73 -30.82
CA ASN A 213 5.11 5.21 -30.95
C ASN A 213 5.33 6.67 -30.52
N ALA A 214 4.74 7.10 -29.41
CA ALA A 214 5.10 8.39 -28.83
C ALA A 214 6.50 8.37 -28.23
N LEU A 215 7.26 9.44 -28.46
CA LEU A 215 8.53 9.69 -27.77
C LEU A 215 8.30 10.74 -26.69
N LEU A 216 8.66 10.39 -25.46
CA LEU A 216 8.66 11.28 -24.29
C LEU A 216 10.08 11.79 -24.10
N GLU A 217 10.32 13.05 -24.48
CA GLU A 217 11.64 13.66 -24.36
C GLU A 217 12.08 13.82 -22.91
N ASN A 218 13.39 13.73 -22.67
CA ASN A 218 13.97 14.05 -21.37
C ASN A 218 14.13 15.57 -21.21
N ASP A 219 13.02 16.30 -21.40
CA ASP A 219 12.92 17.76 -21.36
C ASP A 219 11.55 18.15 -20.77
N LEU A 220 11.57 18.88 -19.65
CA LEU A 220 10.37 19.15 -18.87
C LEU A 220 9.39 20.06 -19.60
N ASP A 221 9.89 21.06 -20.32
CA ASP A 221 9.06 21.99 -21.06
C ASP A 221 8.38 21.28 -22.23
N MET A 222 9.10 20.38 -22.89
CA MET A 222 8.54 19.53 -23.96
C MET A 222 7.47 18.59 -23.42
N LEU A 223 7.74 17.85 -22.33
CA LEU A 223 6.76 16.96 -21.69
C LEU A 223 5.48 17.72 -21.31
N LYS A 224 5.62 18.90 -20.68
CA LYS A 224 4.48 19.76 -20.32
C LYS A 224 3.74 20.28 -21.55
N SER A 225 4.47 20.77 -22.57
CA SER A 225 3.86 21.31 -23.79
C SER A 225 3.04 20.28 -24.57
N LYS A 226 3.41 19.00 -24.47
CA LYS A 226 2.70 17.87 -25.07
C LYS A 226 1.62 17.26 -24.17
N GLY A 227 1.49 17.74 -22.93
CA GLY A 227 0.51 17.24 -21.97
C GLY A 227 0.83 15.86 -21.40
N PHE A 228 2.11 15.45 -21.41
CA PHE A 228 2.53 14.16 -20.87
C PHE A 228 2.74 14.18 -19.35
N VAL A 229 2.84 15.35 -18.72
CA VAL A 229 2.93 15.46 -17.26
C VAL A 229 1.54 15.63 -16.68
N PHE A 230 1.08 14.64 -15.91
CA PHE A 230 -0.17 14.74 -15.14
C PHE A 230 0.07 15.33 -13.76
N ALA A 231 1.00 14.76 -13.01
CA ALA A 231 1.39 15.23 -11.68
C ALA A 231 2.90 15.15 -11.50
N GLU A 232 3.43 15.94 -10.57
CA GLU A 232 4.86 16.04 -10.27
C GLU A 232 5.13 15.82 -8.78
N GLY A 233 6.38 15.53 -8.42
CA GLY A 233 6.80 15.44 -7.03
C GLY A 233 6.31 14.17 -6.32
N THR A 234 6.11 13.10 -7.09
CA THR A 234 5.92 11.72 -6.63
C THR A 234 7.27 11.02 -6.61
N ARG A 235 7.58 10.22 -5.59
CA ARG A 235 8.90 9.57 -5.47
C ARG A 235 8.89 8.17 -6.10
N ASN A 236 8.10 7.27 -5.52
CA ASN A 236 7.91 5.91 -5.99
C ASN A 236 6.45 5.48 -5.82
N SER A 237 5.56 6.06 -6.64
CA SER A 237 4.16 5.64 -6.81
C SER A 237 4.03 4.23 -7.41
N PHE A 238 4.41 3.19 -6.67
CA PHE A 238 4.52 1.83 -7.22
C PHE A 238 3.15 1.21 -7.56
N SER A 239 2.15 1.51 -6.74
CA SER A 239 0.76 1.09 -6.96
C SER A 239 -0.13 2.31 -7.15
N LEU A 240 -0.79 2.33 -8.30
CA LEU A 240 -1.78 3.30 -8.73
C LEU A 240 -3.12 2.59 -8.85
N ALA A 241 -4.22 3.25 -8.47
CA ALA A 241 -5.56 2.71 -8.67
C ALA A 241 -6.62 3.81 -8.75
N PHE A 242 -7.69 3.54 -9.48
CA PHE A 242 -8.89 4.36 -9.49
C PHE A 242 -9.90 3.84 -8.45
N ASP A 243 -10.53 4.75 -7.71
CA ASP A 243 -11.70 4.41 -6.91
C ASP A 243 -12.98 4.28 -7.76
N GLY A 244 -14.10 3.94 -7.12
CA GLY A 244 -15.41 3.83 -7.78
C GLY A 244 -15.97 5.14 -8.36
N GLU A 245 -15.41 6.29 -7.98
CA GLU A 245 -15.81 7.62 -8.47
C GLU A 245 -14.89 8.12 -9.60
N GLY A 246 -13.83 7.38 -9.93
CA GLY A 246 -12.84 7.74 -10.95
C GLY A 246 -11.75 8.69 -10.44
N ASN A 247 -11.54 8.78 -9.12
CA ASN A 247 -10.40 9.47 -8.54
C ASN A 247 -9.16 8.58 -8.61
N LEU A 248 -8.05 9.12 -9.11
CA LEU A 248 -6.77 8.40 -9.14
C LEU A 248 -6.05 8.55 -7.80
N PHE A 249 -5.60 7.42 -7.24
CA PHE A 249 -4.76 7.39 -6.05
C PHE A 249 -3.44 6.69 -6.35
N GLY A 250 -2.40 7.10 -5.62
CA GLY A 250 -1.07 6.48 -5.66
C GLY A 250 -0.49 6.35 -4.25
N THR A 251 0.14 5.21 -3.98
CA THR A 251 0.88 4.97 -2.73
C THR A 251 2.35 5.28 -2.96
N GLU A 252 2.97 6.04 -2.06
CA GLU A 252 4.34 6.53 -2.20
C GLU A 252 5.24 5.97 -1.11
N ASN A 253 6.43 5.52 -1.53
CA ASN A 253 7.48 5.14 -0.60
C ASN A 253 8.30 6.36 -0.14
N SER A 254 8.45 6.56 1.16
CA SER A 254 9.39 7.50 1.78
C SER A 254 10.85 7.07 1.57
N GLY A 255 11.79 7.95 1.91
CA GLY A 255 13.22 7.65 1.89
C GLY A 255 13.70 6.89 3.13
N ASP A 256 15.02 6.83 3.33
CA ASP A 256 15.66 6.15 4.48
C ASP A 256 15.48 6.89 5.83
N ARG A 257 14.94 8.12 5.80
CA ARG A 257 14.52 8.89 6.98
C ARG A 257 13.13 8.40 7.40
N ASP A 258 12.85 8.35 8.71
CA ASP A 258 11.57 7.86 9.27
C ASP A 258 10.40 8.85 9.06
N ASP A 259 10.24 9.32 7.83
CA ASP A 259 9.10 10.09 7.34
C ASP A 259 7.94 9.16 7.00
N SER A 260 6.70 9.59 7.21
CA SER A 260 5.54 8.76 6.88
C SER A 260 5.52 8.37 5.41
N GLU A 261 5.08 7.14 5.14
CA GLU A 261 4.68 6.73 3.80
C GLU A 261 3.38 7.46 3.44
N GLU A 262 3.10 7.66 2.15
CA GLU A 262 1.97 8.50 1.72
C GLU A 262 0.96 7.74 0.87
N LEU A 263 -0.31 8.14 0.98
CA LEU A 263 -1.34 7.92 -0.02
C LEU A 263 -1.74 9.27 -0.59
N ASN A 264 -1.67 9.41 -1.91
CA ASN A 264 -1.90 10.66 -2.59
C ASN A 264 -3.12 10.57 -3.51
N TRP A 265 -4.08 11.51 -3.38
CA TRP A 265 -5.12 11.73 -4.38
C TRP A 265 -4.53 12.51 -5.56
N LEU A 266 -4.14 11.78 -6.61
CA LEU A 266 -3.39 12.25 -7.77
C LEU A 266 -4.29 13.08 -8.71
N ARG A 267 -3.87 14.31 -9.00
CA ARG A 267 -4.67 15.30 -9.75
C ARG A 267 -3.82 16.04 -10.78
N GLU A 268 -4.44 16.38 -11.90
CA GLU A 268 -3.76 17.08 -13.00
C GLU A 268 -3.20 18.43 -12.55
N GLY A 269 -1.91 18.67 -12.80
CA GLY A 269 -1.21 19.90 -12.49
C GLY A 269 -0.81 20.05 -11.02
N HIS A 270 -1.07 19.05 -10.16
CA HIS A 270 -0.65 19.06 -8.77
C HIS A 270 0.82 18.63 -8.61
N HIS A 271 1.42 19.07 -7.49
CA HIS A 271 2.76 18.70 -7.08
C HIS A 271 2.74 18.13 -5.65
N TYR A 272 3.31 16.94 -5.43
CA TYR A 272 3.18 16.18 -4.17
C TYR A 272 4.35 16.37 -3.21
N GLY A 273 5.32 17.19 -3.60
CA GLY A 273 6.28 17.78 -2.67
C GLY A 273 7.67 17.17 -2.73
N PHE A 274 7.83 15.94 -3.22
CA PHE A 274 9.16 15.35 -3.40
C PHE A 274 10.03 16.22 -4.33
N PRO A 275 11.31 16.47 -4.00
CA PRO A 275 12.03 15.97 -2.82
C PRO A 275 12.03 16.94 -1.63
N TRP A 276 11.28 18.04 -1.66
CA TRP A 276 11.30 19.07 -0.61
C TRP A 276 10.50 18.72 0.64
N VAL A 277 9.42 17.96 0.46
CA VAL A 277 8.53 17.48 1.53
C VAL A 277 8.28 16.00 1.30
N MET A 278 8.40 15.21 2.36
CA MET A 278 8.10 13.78 2.38
C MET A 278 7.44 13.41 3.69
N GLY A 279 6.36 12.64 3.64
CA GLY A 279 5.62 12.22 4.83
C GLY A 279 5.07 13.38 5.65
N GLY A 280 4.84 14.55 5.02
CA GLY A 280 4.43 15.78 5.68
C GLY A 280 5.57 16.58 6.35
N ASN A 281 6.81 16.09 6.32
CA ASN A 281 7.97 16.78 6.87
C ASN A 281 8.83 17.41 5.78
N ASP A 282 9.46 18.54 6.09
CA ASP A 282 10.46 19.13 5.21
C ASP A 282 11.72 18.26 5.16
N THR A 283 12.27 18.04 3.98
CA THR A 283 13.56 17.40 3.81
C THR A 283 14.66 18.27 4.42
N PRO A 284 15.38 17.81 5.47
CA PRO A 284 16.19 18.70 6.29
C PRO A 284 17.48 19.18 5.62
N MET A 285 17.93 18.51 4.54
CA MET A 285 19.11 18.90 3.77
C MET A 285 19.03 20.32 3.19
N GLN A 286 17.82 20.86 3.03
CA GLN A 286 17.58 22.21 2.50
C GLN A 286 17.91 23.33 3.51
N TYR A 287 18.18 23.01 4.77
CA TYR A 287 18.35 23.98 5.85
C TYR A 287 19.81 24.11 6.32
N GLU A 288 20.27 25.36 6.42
CA GLU A 288 21.61 25.67 6.94
C GLU A 288 21.78 25.14 8.37
N GLY A 289 22.87 24.40 8.59
CA GLY A 289 23.20 23.86 9.91
C GLY A 289 22.53 22.53 10.23
N PHE A 290 21.85 21.90 9.26
CA PHE A 290 21.38 20.52 9.39
C PHE A 290 22.53 19.58 9.79
N ASP A 291 22.29 18.81 10.86
CA ASP A 291 23.24 17.85 11.42
C ASP A 291 22.63 16.43 11.37
N PRO A 292 23.00 15.61 10.37
CA PRO A 292 22.41 14.29 10.17
C PRO A 292 22.79 13.27 11.26
N GLU A 293 23.87 13.52 12.03
CA GLU A 293 24.26 12.62 13.12
C GLU A 293 23.31 12.74 14.33
N ASN A 294 22.62 13.87 14.45
CA ASN A 294 21.73 14.20 15.56
C ASN A 294 20.25 14.37 15.15
N ASP A 295 19.90 14.10 13.90
CA ASP A 295 18.49 14.06 13.48
C ASP A 295 17.82 12.82 14.07
N PRO A 296 16.77 12.96 14.91
CA PRO A 296 16.11 11.80 15.50
C PRO A 296 15.47 10.88 14.45
N PHE A 297 15.10 11.39 13.28
CA PHE A 297 14.46 10.64 12.19
C PHE A 297 15.43 9.85 11.34
N ILE A 298 16.75 10.06 11.48
CA ILE A 298 17.75 9.33 10.69
C ILE A 298 18.26 8.18 11.53
N PRO A 299 17.86 6.94 11.24
CA PRO A 299 18.44 5.81 11.93
C PRO A 299 19.87 5.62 11.40
N GLN A 300 20.84 5.66 12.30
CA GLN A 300 22.27 5.67 11.94
C GLN A 300 22.76 4.35 11.30
N ASN A 301 21.94 3.31 11.32
CA ASN A 301 22.16 2.05 10.60
C ASN A 301 21.39 1.97 9.26
N SER A 302 20.75 3.06 8.80
CA SER A 302 20.18 3.16 7.44
C SER A 302 21.29 3.15 6.39
N THR A 303 20.94 2.83 5.15
CA THR A 303 21.93 2.81 4.07
C THR A 303 22.34 4.23 3.73
N ALA A 304 21.40 5.17 3.66
CA ALA A 304 21.65 6.58 3.40
C ALA A 304 22.59 7.21 4.44
N ALA A 305 22.40 6.92 5.74
CA ALA A 305 23.34 7.36 6.78
C ALA A 305 24.74 6.75 6.58
N ASN A 306 24.82 5.45 6.32
CA ASN A 306 26.10 4.76 6.09
C ASN A 306 26.85 5.24 4.84
N LEU A 307 26.12 5.64 3.79
CA LEU A 307 26.67 6.22 2.57
C LEU A 307 26.96 7.72 2.70
N GLY A 308 26.47 8.37 3.77
CA GLY A 308 26.64 9.81 3.99
C GLY A 308 25.82 10.66 3.01
N THR A 309 24.67 10.17 2.55
CA THR A 309 23.80 10.90 1.60
C THR A 309 22.94 11.96 2.27
N PHE A 310 22.72 11.85 3.59
CA PHE A 310 22.19 12.95 4.40
C PHE A 310 23.33 13.91 4.77
N TYR A 311 23.22 15.17 4.33
CA TYR A 311 24.17 16.24 4.66
C TYR A 311 23.49 17.61 4.56
N ASN A 312 24.00 18.62 5.28
CA ASN A 312 23.64 20.00 5.03
C ASN A 312 24.08 20.39 3.61
N ASP A 313 23.13 20.72 2.75
CA ASP A 313 23.35 21.00 1.33
C ASP A 313 23.07 22.48 1.02
N PRO A 314 24.11 23.34 1.00
CA PRO A 314 23.95 24.76 0.68
C PRO A 314 23.42 25.03 -0.74
N ASN A 315 23.40 24.01 -1.61
CA ASN A 315 22.89 24.09 -2.98
C ASN A 315 21.68 23.17 -3.19
N TYR A 316 20.96 22.83 -2.12
CA TYR A 316 19.67 22.16 -2.25
C TYR A 316 18.74 23.04 -3.11
N PRO A 317 17.99 22.48 -4.07
CA PRO A 317 17.16 23.29 -4.96
C PRO A 317 16.10 24.08 -4.19
N ASP A 318 15.90 25.34 -4.58
CA ASP A 318 14.75 26.12 -4.10
C ASP A 318 13.44 25.44 -4.50
N ARG A 319 12.41 25.57 -3.65
CA ARG A 319 11.06 25.11 -4.00
C ARG A 319 10.59 25.81 -5.29
N PRO A 320 9.87 25.12 -6.19
CA PRO A 320 9.41 25.73 -7.43
C PRO A 320 8.52 26.96 -7.15
N ALA A 321 8.88 28.10 -7.75
CA ALA A 321 8.19 29.35 -7.49
C ALA A 321 6.71 29.27 -7.91
N GLY A 322 5.80 29.66 -7.01
CA GLY A 322 4.36 29.69 -7.27
C GLY A 322 3.67 28.32 -7.28
N VAL A 323 4.38 27.24 -6.91
CA VAL A 323 3.79 25.91 -6.74
C VAL A 323 3.35 25.73 -5.29
N THR A 324 2.11 25.31 -5.09
CA THR A 324 1.60 24.85 -3.79
C THR A 324 1.66 23.34 -3.78
N PHE A 325 2.30 22.76 -2.76
CA PHE A 325 2.34 21.32 -2.62
C PHE A 325 1.00 20.80 -2.11
N THR A 326 0.63 19.63 -2.61
CA THR A 326 -0.58 18.92 -2.23
C THR A 326 -0.25 17.97 -1.09
N ASP A 327 -0.96 18.11 0.02
CA ASP A 327 -0.81 17.22 1.17
C ASP A 327 -1.34 15.82 0.83
N ALA A 328 -0.71 14.81 1.41
CA ALA A 328 -1.18 13.43 1.37
C ALA A 328 -2.43 13.21 2.24
N VAL A 329 -3.05 12.05 2.09
CA VAL A 329 -4.29 11.65 2.76
C VAL A 329 -4.02 11.26 4.22
N THR A 330 -4.53 12.03 5.18
CA THR A 330 -4.34 11.81 6.63
C THR A 330 -4.89 10.46 7.10
N ASN A 331 -4.13 9.72 7.91
CA ASN A 331 -4.65 8.55 8.63
C ASN A 331 -5.10 8.93 10.05
N ILE A 332 -6.35 8.58 10.35
CA ILE A 332 -7.03 8.79 11.63
C ILE A 332 -7.43 7.46 12.29
N GLY A 333 -7.06 6.34 11.68
CA GLY A 333 -7.39 4.98 12.10
C GLY A 333 -6.32 4.33 12.96
N PRO A 334 -6.66 3.22 13.63
CA PRO A 334 -5.85 2.61 14.69
C PRO A 334 -4.66 1.77 14.24
N ASP A 335 -4.45 1.57 12.93
CA ASP A 335 -3.36 0.76 12.42
C ASP A 335 -2.55 1.53 11.39
N ALA A 336 -1.32 1.06 11.16
CA ALA A 336 -0.32 1.70 10.30
C ALA A 336 -0.12 3.19 10.63
N ASP A 337 -0.16 3.55 11.92
CA ASP A 337 -0.14 4.92 12.41
C ASP A 337 0.99 5.20 13.41
N THR A 338 2.00 4.33 13.46
CA THR A 338 3.22 4.59 14.24
C THR A 338 4.12 5.62 13.57
N TYR A 339 4.70 6.51 14.35
CA TYR A 339 5.56 7.60 13.86
C TYR A 339 6.72 7.87 14.82
N ARG A 340 7.75 8.57 14.34
CA ARG A 340 8.84 9.04 15.18
C ARG A 340 8.56 10.45 15.66
N ASP A 341 8.61 10.63 16.97
CA ASP A 341 8.41 11.93 17.60
C ASP A 341 9.63 12.84 17.40
N ALA A 342 9.39 14.09 17.02
CA ALA A 342 10.46 15.04 16.73
C ALA A 342 11.14 15.64 17.96
N GLU A 343 10.52 15.60 19.14
CA GLU A 343 11.07 16.18 20.36
C GLU A 343 12.02 15.20 21.07
N ASP A 344 11.61 13.93 21.16
CA ASP A 344 12.34 12.91 21.94
C ASP A 344 12.89 11.74 21.09
N GLY A 345 12.56 11.69 19.80
CA GLY A 345 12.99 10.64 18.87
C GLY A 345 12.41 9.27 19.16
N GLN A 346 11.46 9.13 20.09
CA GLN A 346 10.79 7.86 20.38
C GLN A 346 9.79 7.52 19.28
N ILE A 347 9.57 6.22 19.08
CA ILE A 347 8.47 5.72 18.26
C ILE A 347 7.21 5.79 19.12
N LYS A 348 6.16 6.38 18.58
CA LYS A 348 4.85 6.53 19.22
C LYS A 348 3.76 6.02 18.28
N ASP A 349 2.63 5.66 18.87
CA ASP A 349 1.42 5.25 18.19
C ASP A 349 0.44 6.43 18.23
N ALA A 350 -0.02 6.88 17.05
CA ALA A 350 -0.83 8.09 16.97
C ALA A 350 -2.20 7.92 17.61
N SER A 351 -2.81 6.76 17.47
CA SER A 351 -4.11 6.45 18.06
C SER A 351 -4.06 6.35 19.58
N ASP A 352 -2.99 5.79 20.15
CA ASP A 352 -2.77 5.78 21.61
C ASP A 352 -2.60 7.19 22.20
N GLU A 353 -1.99 8.11 21.45
CA GLU A 353 -1.79 9.52 21.83
C GLU A 353 -3.00 10.42 21.48
N GLY A 354 -3.99 9.90 20.73
CA GLY A 354 -5.14 10.67 20.26
C GLY A 354 -4.79 11.75 19.22
N THR A 355 -3.79 11.47 18.39
CA THR A 355 -3.33 12.30 17.27
C THR A 355 -3.48 11.55 15.94
N THR A 356 -2.96 12.10 14.86
CA THR A 356 -3.01 11.55 13.49
C THR A 356 -1.63 11.61 12.84
N ILE A 357 -1.43 10.84 11.78
CA ILE A 357 -0.20 10.92 10.96
C ILE A 357 -0.54 11.23 9.50
N THR A 358 0.49 11.50 8.69
CA THR A 358 0.33 11.84 7.27
C THR A 358 -0.39 10.75 6.50
N THR A 359 0.08 9.50 6.44
CA THR A 359 -0.76 8.39 5.94
C THR A 359 -0.38 7.08 6.60
N PHE A 360 0.77 6.50 6.30
CA PHE A 360 1.16 5.24 6.91
C PHE A 360 2.46 5.36 7.70
N SER A 361 2.63 4.43 8.66
CA SER A 361 3.89 4.22 9.37
C SER A 361 5.06 4.20 8.39
N SER A 362 6.13 4.91 8.74
CA SER A 362 7.35 4.93 7.93
C SER A 362 7.86 3.53 7.63
N HIS A 363 8.42 3.35 6.45
CA HIS A 363 8.95 2.09 5.96
C HIS A 363 7.94 0.97 5.76
N LEU A 364 6.62 1.19 5.92
CA LEU A 364 5.58 0.18 5.63
C LEU A 364 5.70 -0.36 4.20
N SER A 365 6.23 0.45 3.28
CA SER A 365 6.33 0.14 1.87
C SER A 365 4.96 -0.26 1.29
N PRO A 366 3.99 0.67 1.23
CA PRO A 366 2.64 0.36 0.76
C PRO A 366 2.65 -0.09 -0.71
N LEU A 367 2.07 -1.27 -0.98
CA LEU A 367 1.94 -1.85 -2.32
C LEU A 367 0.53 -2.41 -2.53
N GLY A 368 0.19 -2.85 -3.75
CA GLY A 368 -1.06 -3.53 -4.07
C GLY A 368 -2.32 -2.72 -3.75
N LEU A 369 -2.29 -1.42 -4.01
CA LEU A 369 -3.45 -0.53 -3.84
C LEU A 369 -4.60 -0.99 -4.75
N VAL A 370 -5.77 -1.29 -4.17
CA VAL A 370 -6.98 -1.68 -4.89
C VAL A 370 -8.23 -1.08 -4.25
N PHE A 371 -9.30 -0.90 -5.02
CA PHE A 371 -10.58 -0.38 -4.55
C PHE A 371 -11.74 -1.29 -4.95
N ASP A 372 -12.78 -1.37 -4.12
CA ASP A 372 -14.05 -2.03 -4.45
C ASP A 372 -14.89 -1.17 -5.42
N VAL A 373 -14.38 -1.01 -6.65
CA VAL A 373 -14.98 -0.17 -7.71
C VAL A 373 -16.41 -0.62 -8.06
N GLU A 374 -16.70 -1.92 -7.96
CA GLU A 374 -17.99 -2.50 -8.32
C GLU A 374 -18.97 -2.62 -7.16
N SER A 375 -18.58 -2.19 -5.95
CA SER A 375 -19.40 -2.32 -4.73
C SER A 375 -19.82 -3.77 -4.47
N ASN A 376 -18.93 -4.73 -4.76
CA ASN A 376 -19.18 -6.17 -4.60
C ASN A 376 -18.92 -6.62 -3.15
N LEU A 377 -18.11 -5.88 -2.40
CA LEU A 377 -17.88 -6.13 -0.98
C LEU A 377 -19.04 -5.53 -0.17
N GLY A 378 -19.38 -6.16 0.94
CA GLY A 378 -20.54 -5.83 1.77
C GLY A 378 -20.16 -5.25 3.12
N GLY A 379 -21.10 -4.52 3.73
CA GLY A 379 -20.93 -3.95 5.07
C GLY A 379 -20.00 -2.73 5.04
N ASN A 380 -19.02 -2.71 5.94
CA ASN A 380 -18.07 -1.59 6.08
C ASN A 380 -16.91 -1.66 5.08
N TYR A 381 -17.05 -2.39 3.97
CA TYR A 381 -16.02 -2.55 2.95
C TYR A 381 -16.50 -2.10 1.57
N THR A 382 -17.78 -1.75 1.44
CA THR A 382 -18.42 -1.43 0.17
C THR A 382 -17.87 -0.11 -0.38
N GLY A 383 -17.20 -0.18 -1.52
CA GLY A 383 -16.60 1.00 -2.17
C GLY A 383 -15.28 1.47 -1.57
N ASP A 384 -14.73 0.75 -0.60
CA ASP A 384 -13.50 1.14 0.11
C ASP A 384 -12.23 0.65 -0.59
N GLY A 385 -11.08 1.14 -0.09
CA GLY A 385 -9.75 0.79 -0.57
C GLY A 385 -9.03 -0.20 0.32
N PHE A 386 -8.07 -0.90 -0.26
CA PHE A 386 -7.16 -1.82 0.43
C PHE A 386 -5.73 -1.61 -0.06
N VAL A 387 -4.77 -1.83 0.83
CA VAL A 387 -3.34 -1.72 0.55
C VAL A 387 -2.60 -2.80 1.32
N LEU A 388 -1.47 -3.25 0.79
CA LEU A 388 -0.57 -4.19 1.43
C LEU A 388 0.55 -3.43 2.15
N GLY A 389 0.83 -3.79 3.39
CA GLY A 389 2.11 -3.50 4.02
C GLY A 389 3.13 -4.53 3.56
N PHE A 390 4.08 -4.14 2.70
CA PHE A 390 5.10 -5.07 2.20
C PHE A 390 6.09 -5.45 3.30
N SER A 391 6.61 -4.46 4.01
CA SER A 391 7.63 -4.69 5.01
C SER A 391 6.98 -5.14 6.31
N GLY A 392 7.68 -6.01 7.04
CA GLY A 392 7.28 -6.41 8.36
C GLY A 392 8.41 -7.07 9.11
N GLY A 393 8.20 -7.37 10.39
CA GLY A 393 9.20 -8.02 11.21
C GLY A 393 8.87 -8.02 12.70
N THR A 394 9.73 -8.69 13.48
CA THR A 394 9.66 -8.58 14.94
C THR A 394 10.21 -7.20 15.34
N PRO A 395 9.50 -6.43 16.18
CA PRO A 395 10.04 -5.25 16.83
C PRO A 395 11.49 -5.42 17.30
N GLY A 396 12.39 -4.56 16.80
CA GLY A 396 13.81 -4.55 17.18
C GLY A 396 14.76 -5.34 16.27
N ASP A 397 14.29 -5.91 15.16
CA ASP A 397 15.18 -6.52 14.14
C ASP A 397 15.80 -5.45 13.22
N ALA A 398 17.02 -5.69 12.74
CA ALA A 398 17.88 -4.70 12.08
C ALA A 398 17.75 -4.71 10.55
N PHE A 399 16.61 -5.15 10.01
CA PHE A 399 16.37 -5.08 8.56
C PHE A 399 16.03 -3.63 8.14
N LEU A 400 16.19 -3.34 6.85
CA LEU A 400 16.12 -1.98 6.27
C LEU A 400 14.81 -1.24 6.56
N LEU A 401 13.74 -1.94 6.96
CA LEU A 401 12.38 -1.40 7.00
C LEU A 401 11.61 -1.71 8.30
N THR A 402 12.23 -2.35 9.30
CA THR A 402 11.56 -2.86 10.52
C THR A 402 11.78 -1.99 11.76
N ARG A 403 11.64 -0.67 11.60
CA ARG A 403 12.15 0.32 12.58
C ARG A 403 11.09 1.12 13.31
N MET A 404 9.81 0.93 12.99
CA MET A 404 8.71 1.75 13.51
C MET A 404 7.82 1.03 14.53
N ASP A 405 8.30 -0.05 15.15
CA ASP A 405 7.54 -0.89 16.11
C ASP A 405 6.15 -1.31 15.60
N TYR A 406 5.97 -1.28 14.27
CA TYR A 406 4.78 -1.73 13.56
C TYR A 406 5.09 -3.05 12.89
N HIS A 407 4.14 -3.99 12.97
CA HIS A 407 4.36 -5.32 12.45
C HIS A 407 4.44 -5.38 10.93
N GLY A 408 3.65 -4.57 10.22
CA GLY A 408 3.53 -4.63 8.77
C GLY A 408 3.09 -6.01 8.26
N GLU A 409 3.53 -6.39 7.04
CA GLU A 409 3.25 -7.70 6.45
C GLU A 409 1.75 -8.04 6.46
N ASP A 410 0.91 -7.07 6.11
CA ASP A 410 -0.53 -7.10 6.32
C ASP A 410 -1.35 -6.64 5.11
N LEU A 411 -2.63 -6.99 5.13
CA LEU A 411 -3.66 -6.41 4.27
C LEU A 411 -4.42 -5.38 5.11
N ILE A 412 -4.35 -4.13 4.71
CA ILE A 412 -4.94 -2.98 5.41
C ILE A 412 -6.18 -2.52 4.64
N HIS A 413 -7.30 -2.41 5.33
CA HIS A 413 -8.52 -1.74 4.84
C HIS A 413 -8.43 -0.24 5.15
N MET A 414 -8.88 0.58 4.20
CA MET A 414 -8.93 2.02 4.30
C MET A 414 -10.37 2.50 4.09
N ASP A 415 -11.00 2.96 5.16
CA ASP A 415 -12.30 3.64 5.13
C ASP A 415 -12.07 5.12 4.83
N PHE A 416 -12.54 5.60 3.67
CA PHE A 416 -12.29 6.95 3.19
C PHE A 416 -13.36 7.94 3.64
N THR A 417 -12.93 9.04 4.27
CA THR A 417 -13.76 10.21 4.54
C THR A 417 -13.30 11.38 3.70
N LYS A 418 -14.17 11.88 2.80
CA LYS A 418 -13.89 13.08 2.00
C LYS A 418 -13.79 14.32 2.90
N THR A 419 -12.78 15.15 2.68
CA THR A 419 -12.65 16.49 3.27
C THR A 419 -12.87 17.58 2.23
N GLU A 420 -12.73 18.86 2.60
CA GLU A 420 -12.97 19.99 1.69
C GLU A 420 -12.14 19.90 0.40
N ASP A 421 -10.83 19.63 0.53
CA ASP A 421 -9.88 19.61 -0.59
C ASP A 421 -9.07 18.30 -0.72
N ASN A 422 -9.34 17.30 0.15
CA ASN A 422 -8.61 16.03 0.18
C ASN A 422 -9.48 14.87 0.76
N TYR A 423 -8.82 13.84 1.33
CA TYR A 423 -9.43 12.75 2.08
C TYR A 423 -8.71 12.55 3.42
N GLN A 424 -9.39 11.85 4.32
CA GLN A 424 -8.81 11.13 5.45
C GLN A 424 -9.13 9.64 5.28
N ILE A 425 -8.31 8.78 5.86
CA ILE A 425 -8.58 7.34 5.97
C ILE A 425 -8.59 6.91 7.43
N SER A 426 -9.44 5.94 7.75
CA SER A 426 -9.24 5.09 8.94
C SER A 426 -8.63 3.77 8.48
N ALA A 427 -7.31 3.60 8.65
CA ALA A 427 -6.63 2.36 8.33
C ALA A 427 -6.89 1.28 9.40
N THR A 428 -7.12 0.03 8.98
CA THR A 428 -7.28 -1.12 9.88
C THR A 428 -6.68 -2.38 9.27
N SER A 429 -5.76 -3.05 9.98
CA SER A 429 -5.19 -4.33 9.53
C SER A 429 -6.25 -5.42 9.60
N LEU A 430 -6.56 -6.04 8.46
CA LEU A 430 -7.52 -7.15 8.37
C LEU A 430 -6.86 -8.51 8.55
N VAL A 431 -5.69 -8.68 7.96
CA VAL A 431 -4.90 -9.92 7.97
C VAL A 431 -3.44 -9.55 8.12
N ARG A 432 -2.67 -10.27 8.95
CA ARG A 432 -1.25 -9.99 9.21
C ARG A 432 -0.41 -11.26 9.16
N GLY A 433 0.89 -11.10 8.89
CA GLY A 433 1.85 -12.20 8.83
C GLY A 433 1.97 -12.82 7.44
N PHE A 434 1.74 -12.02 6.40
CA PHE A 434 2.35 -12.27 5.11
C PHE A 434 3.89 -12.20 5.24
N LEU A 435 4.65 -12.62 4.24
CA LEU A 435 6.11 -12.56 4.26
C LEU A 435 6.66 -11.41 3.42
N ASN A 436 6.18 -11.27 2.19
CA ASN A 436 6.58 -10.21 1.26
C ASN A 436 5.42 -10.03 0.25
N PRO A 437 4.28 -9.46 0.68
CA PRO A 437 3.12 -9.26 -0.18
C PRO A 437 3.39 -8.10 -1.15
N ILE A 438 3.17 -8.30 -2.47
CA ILE A 438 3.68 -7.37 -3.50
C ILE A 438 2.59 -6.69 -4.31
N ASP A 439 1.50 -7.38 -4.58
CA ASP A 439 0.41 -6.82 -5.37
C ASP A 439 -0.91 -7.51 -5.06
N ALA A 440 -2.02 -6.84 -5.32
CA ALA A 440 -3.36 -7.34 -5.04
C ALA A 440 -4.34 -6.98 -6.16
N GLU A 441 -5.44 -7.73 -6.23
CA GLU A 441 -6.55 -7.50 -7.16
C GLU A 441 -7.88 -7.96 -6.54
N ILE A 442 -8.96 -7.24 -6.81
CA ILE A 442 -10.30 -7.59 -6.31
C ILE A 442 -11.09 -8.31 -7.39
N VAL A 443 -11.63 -9.49 -7.04
CA VAL A 443 -12.59 -10.21 -7.89
C VAL A 443 -13.80 -10.60 -7.06
N GLY A 444 -14.95 -10.02 -7.36
CA GLY A 444 -16.15 -10.17 -6.54
C GLY A 444 -15.91 -9.64 -5.13
N ASN A 445 -16.16 -10.45 -4.12
CA ASN A 445 -15.93 -10.12 -2.71
C ASN A 445 -14.59 -10.64 -2.16
N THR A 446 -13.63 -10.95 -3.04
CA THR A 446 -12.34 -11.54 -2.66
C THR A 446 -11.20 -10.63 -3.08
N VAL A 447 -10.30 -10.31 -2.16
CA VAL A 447 -8.99 -9.73 -2.45
C VAL A 447 -8.01 -10.86 -2.69
N TYR A 448 -7.52 -10.98 -3.93
CA TYR A 448 -6.43 -11.88 -4.28
C TYR A 448 -5.11 -11.12 -4.13
N LEU A 449 -4.12 -11.71 -3.47
CA LEU A 449 -2.81 -11.09 -3.31
C LEU A 449 -1.68 -12.07 -3.61
N VAL A 450 -0.58 -11.55 -4.13
CA VAL A 450 0.63 -12.31 -4.48
C VAL A 450 1.75 -12.02 -3.48
N GLU A 451 2.45 -13.06 -3.05
CA GLU A 451 3.48 -12.97 -2.01
C GLU A 451 4.71 -13.82 -2.34
N HIS A 452 5.90 -13.28 -2.05
CA HIS A 452 7.18 -13.99 -2.18
C HIS A 452 7.59 -14.70 -0.89
N LYS A 453 7.91 -16.00 -0.97
CA LYS A 453 8.17 -16.86 0.21
C LYS A 453 9.58 -16.84 0.81
N ASN A 454 10.57 -16.20 0.20
CA ASN A 454 11.90 -16.14 0.81
C ASN A 454 12.27 -14.69 1.11
N ASN A 455 13.05 -14.51 2.17
CA ASN A 455 13.60 -13.24 2.64
C ASN A 455 14.64 -12.69 1.65
N SER A 456 14.26 -12.36 0.41
CA SER A 456 15.15 -11.73 -0.55
C SER A 456 14.37 -10.74 -1.39
N TRP A 457 14.72 -9.46 -1.25
CA TRP A 457 14.24 -8.36 -2.09
C TRP A 457 14.62 -8.53 -3.58
N LEU A 458 15.52 -9.46 -3.91
CA LEU A 458 16.01 -9.73 -5.26
C LEU A 458 15.22 -10.80 -6.02
N ASN A 459 14.13 -11.33 -5.48
CA ASN A 459 13.18 -12.17 -6.23
C ASN A 459 13.78 -13.43 -6.90
N THR A 460 14.88 -13.99 -6.39
CA THR A 460 15.52 -15.17 -7.00
C THR A 460 15.24 -16.47 -6.24
N ASN A 461 14.73 -17.49 -6.95
CA ASN A 461 14.54 -18.89 -6.50
C ASN A 461 13.45 -19.11 -5.42
N ASN A 462 12.35 -18.33 -5.47
CA ASN A 462 11.31 -18.34 -4.43
C ASN A 462 10.03 -19.00 -4.93
N THR A 463 9.41 -19.84 -4.08
CA THR A 463 8.05 -20.32 -4.35
C THR A 463 7.06 -19.19 -4.09
N VAL A 464 6.67 -18.45 -5.12
CA VAL A 464 5.68 -17.38 -4.97
C VAL A 464 4.28 -18.01 -4.80
N GLN A 465 3.44 -17.45 -3.92
CA GLN A 465 2.08 -17.95 -3.67
C GLN A 465 1.03 -16.88 -3.85
N MET A 466 -0.19 -17.33 -4.16
CA MET A 466 -1.38 -16.49 -4.17
C MET A 466 -2.30 -16.87 -3.00
N TYR A 467 -2.74 -15.85 -2.28
CA TYR A 467 -3.77 -15.94 -1.24
C TYR A 467 -5.09 -15.37 -1.75
N ALA A 468 -6.18 -15.84 -1.16
CA ALA A 468 -7.51 -15.26 -1.31
C ALA A 468 -8.02 -14.85 0.07
N VAL A 469 -8.34 -13.57 0.23
CA VAL A 469 -8.99 -13.01 1.42
C VAL A 469 -10.43 -12.68 1.05
N THR A 470 -11.37 -13.48 1.51
CA THR A 470 -12.80 -13.35 1.24
C THR A 470 -13.44 -12.46 2.29
N LEU A 471 -14.02 -11.34 1.86
CA LEU A 471 -14.77 -10.41 2.70
C LEU A 471 -16.28 -10.69 2.59
N PRO A 472 -17.12 -10.13 3.48
CA PRO A 472 -18.57 -10.18 3.31
C PRO A 472 -18.96 -9.70 1.91
N ALA A 473 -19.85 -10.43 1.23
CA ALA A 473 -20.37 -10.01 -0.07
C ALA A 473 -21.49 -8.97 0.11
N ALA A 474 -21.62 -8.06 -0.85
CA ALA A 474 -22.79 -7.20 -0.95
C ALA A 474 -24.07 -8.05 -1.00
N GLY A 475 -24.98 -7.84 -0.04
CA GLY A 475 -26.22 -8.59 0.01
C GLY A 475 -27.12 -8.24 -1.19
N THR A 476 -27.87 -9.21 -1.72
CA THR A 476 -29.08 -8.93 -2.54
C THR A 476 -30.26 -8.45 -1.68
N SER A 477 -30.04 -8.21 -0.39
CA SER A 477 -30.97 -7.53 0.50
C SER A 477 -30.72 -6.03 0.44
N THR A 478 -31.73 -5.29 0.01
CA THR A 478 -31.86 -3.85 0.22
C THR A 478 -31.74 -3.52 1.71
N GLU A 479 -30.52 -3.29 2.18
CA GLU A 479 -30.31 -2.36 3.28
C GLU A 479 -29.69 -1.12 2.63
N GLU A 480 -30.54 -0.12 2.43
CA GLU A 480 -30.14 1.20 1.97
C GLU A 480 -29.01 1.73 2.85
N ARG A 481 -28.06 2.43 2.21
CA ARG A 481 -27.06 3.30 2.83
C ARG A 481 -27.72 4.22 3.87
N GLY A 482 -27.78 3.76 5.11
CA GLY A 482 -28.17 4.53 6.28
C GLY A 482 -26.94 5.14 6.92
N ASP A 483 -26.51 6.28 6.36
CA ASP A 483 -25.76 7.37 7.01
C ASP A 483 -24.82 6.95 8.16
N LEU A 484 -23.52 6.79 7.87
CA LEU A 484 -22.46 6.42 8.82
C LEU A 484 -22.20 7.47 9.94
N ALA A 485 -23.00 8.53 10.02
CA ALA A 485 -23.07 9.43 11.17
C ALA A 485 -24.20 9.10 12.18
N SER A 486 -24.96 8.01 11.99
CA SER A 486 -26.26 7.83 12.66
C SER A 486 -26.49 6.52 13.43
N GLN A 487 -25.51 5.64 13.60
CA GLN A 487 -25.74 4.33 14.21
C GLN A 487 -25.38 4.25 15.71
N PHE A 488 -26.23 3.57 16.46
CA PHE A 488 -25.96 3.17 17.84
C PHE A 488 -24.85 2.12 17.87
N LYS A 489 -23.82 2.30 18.70
CA LYS A 489 -22.71 1.35 18.84
C LYS A 489 -22.55 0.92 20.29
N LEU A 490 -22.61 -0.38 20.58
CA LEU A 490 -22.23 -0.98 21.86
C LEU A 490 -20.84 -1.60 21.69
N TYR A 491 -19.87 -1.21 22.51
CA TYR A 491 -18.50 -1.70 22.45
C TYR A 491 -18.32 -2.95 23.30
N GLN A 492 -17.27 -3.71 23.00
CA GLN A 492 -16.86 -4.83 23.84
C GLN A 492 -16.45 -4.30 25.22
N ASN A 493 -16.87 -4.97 26.29
CA ASN A 493 -16.48 -4.59 27.64
C ASN A 493 -14.96 -4.78 27.82
N TYR A 494 -14.29 -3.85 28.51
CA TYR A 494 -12.85 -3.94 28.79
C TYR A 494 -12.57 -3.75 30.29
N PRO A 495 -11.76 -4.64 30.91
CA PRO A 495 -11.19 -5.86 30.34
C PRO A 495 -12.27 -6.92 30.04
N ASN A 496 -11.98 -7.89 29.16
CA ASN A 496 -12.75 -9.12 28.96
C ASN A 496 -11.79 -10.27 28.58
N PRO A 497 -11.57 -11.28 29.43
CA PRO A 497 -12.30 -11.58 30.66
C PRO A 497 -12.05 -10.55 31.77
N PHE A 498 -12.99 -10.39 32.70
CA PHE A 498 -12.90 -9.39 33.78
C PHE A 498 -13.01 -9.99 35.17
N ASN A 499 -12.44 -9.29 36.18
CA ASN A 499 -12.51 -9.68 37.59
C ASN A 499 -12.45 -8.47 38.56
N PRO A 500 -13.46 -8.26 39.42
CA PRO A 500 -14.87 -8.46 39.15
C PRO A 500 -15.47 -7.27 38.37
N THR A 501 -14.66 -6.30 37.93
CA THR A 501 -15.12 -5.03 37.34
C THR A 501 -14.68 -4.90 35.88
N THR A 502 -15.53 -4.34 35.03
CA THR A 502 -15.28 -4.02 33.62
C THR A 502 -15.97 -2.73 33.22
N GLN A 503 -15.54 -2.10 32.14
CA GLN A 503 -16.15 -0.91 31.56
C GLN A 503 -16.91 -1.31 30.30
N ILE A 504 -18.15 -0.82 30.15
CA ILE A 504 -18.96 -1.00 28.94
C ILE A 504 -19.19 0.38 28.32
N GLN A 505 -18.70 0.57 27.11
CA GLN A 505 -18.89 1.80 26.36
C GLN A 505 -19.98 1.64 25.30
N PHE A 506 -20.72 2.70 25.03
CA PHE A 506 -21.65 2.78 23.91
C PHE A 506 -21.84 4.21 23.41
N VAL A 507 -22.21 4.36 22.13
CA VAL A 507 -22.47 5.64 21.47
C VAL A 507 -23.96 5.75 21.17
N LEU A 508 -24.53 6.90 21.54
CA LEU A 508 -25.87 7.31 21.16
C LEU A 508 -25.77 8.41 20.09
N PRO A 509 -26.26 8.18 18.86
CA PRO A 509 -26.30 9.18 17.79
C PRO A 509 -27.39 10.25 18.02
N ALA A 510 -28.42 9.90 18.80
CA ALA A 510 -29.51 10.80 19.21
C ALA A 510 -29.85 10.59 20.69
N ALA A 511 -30.43 11.60 21.34
CA ALA A 511 -30.92 11.45 22.71
C ALA A 511 -32.13 10.48 22.74
N GLY A 512 -32.16 9.56 23.69
CA GLY A 512 -33.18 8.53 23.77
C GLY A 512 -33.21 7.80 25.12
N PHE A 513 -34.27 7.03 25.35
CA PHE A 513 -34.42 6.23 26.57
C PHE A 513 -33.57 4.97 26.48
N VAL A 514 -32.47 4.90 27.23
CA VAL A 514 -31.51 3.80 27.15
C VAL A 514 -31.74 2.78 28.25
N GLU A 515 -31.78 1.51 27.86
CA GLU A 515 -31.69 0.36 28.76
C GLU A 515 -30.45 -0.49 28.43
N LEU A 516 -29.49 -0.55 29.35
CA LEU A 516 -28.34 -1.48 29.26
C LEU A 516 -28.57 -2.59 30.28
N GLU A 517 -28.84 -3.81 29.81
CA GLU A 517 -29.25 -4.94 30.65
C GLU A 517 -28.26 -6.10 30.55
N VAL A 518 -27.99 -6.79 31.66
CA VAL A 518 -27.10 -7.95 31.74
C VAL A 518 -27.92 -9.22 31.94
N TYR A 519 -27.57 -10.29 31.24
CA TYR A 519 -28.21 -11.59 31.22
C TYR A 519 -27.19 -12.72 31.49
N ASN A 520 -27.64 -13.82 32.10
CA ASN A 520 -26.83 -15.02 32.25
C ASN A 520 -26.86 -15.90 30.97
N ALA A 521 -26.06 -16.97 30.96
CA ALA A 521 -25.93 -17.88 29.81
C ALA A 521 -27.24 -18.57 29.35
N ILE A 522 -28.28 -18.61 30.20
CA ILE A 522 -29.59 -19.16 29.85
C ILE A 522 -30.62 -18.06 29.49
N GLY A 523 -30.17 -16.82 29.33
CA GLY A 523 -30.99 -15.69 28.90
C GLY A 523 -31.84 -15.05 30.00
N GLN A 524 -31.61 -15.37 31.28
CA GLN A 524 -32.29 -14.68 32.38
C GLN A 524 -31.61 -13.36 32.69
N LYS A 525 -32.39 -12.28 32.80
CA LYS A 525 -31.89 -10.96 33.19
C LYS A 525 -31.36 -10.99 34.64
N VAL A 526 -30.12 -10.57 34.82
CA VAL A 526 -29.41 -10.54 36.10
C VAL A 526 -29.44 -9.14 36.71
N THR A 527 -29.19 -8.10 35.91
CA THR A 527 -29.22 -6.70 36.36
C THR A 527 -29.47 -5.73 35.20
N SER A 528 -29.78 -4.47 35.51
CA SER A 528 -29.82 -3.35 34.58
C SER A 528 -28.79 -2.32 35.04
N LEU A 529 -27.88 -1.95 34.14
CA LEU A 529 -26.80 -1.00 34.37
C LEU A 529 -27.22 0.43 34.02
N VAL A 530 -28.09 0.57 33.03
CA VAL A 530 -28.70 1.82 32.59
C VAL A 530 -30.17 1.57 32.35
N ASN A 531 -31.02 2.52 32.77
CA ASN A 531 -32.46 2.54 32.51
C ASN A 531 -32.98 3.98 32.66
N ARG A 532 -32.63 4.87 31.74
CA ARG A 532 -32.94 6.30 31.79
C ARG A 532 -32.79 7.00 30.44
N GLN A 533 -33.35 8.20 30.32
CA GLN A 533 -33.04 9.12 29.21
C GLN A 533 -31.57 9.54 29.21
N MET A 534 -30.92 9.51 28.05
CA MET A 534 -29.51 9.88 27.85
C MET A 534 -29.34 10.71 26.58
N THR A 535 -28.33 11.60 26.57
CA THR A 535 -28.04 12.52 25.45
C THR A 535 -27.22 11.85 24.36
N ALA A 536 -27.27 12.40 23.14
CA ALA A 536 -26.44 11.98 22.01
C ALA A 536 -24.95 12.25 22.29
N GLN A 537 -24.17 11.20 22.56
CA GLN A 537 -22.72 11.20 22.80
C GLN A 537 -22.25 9.77 23.11
N GLN A 538 -20.94 9.59 23.30
CA GLN A 538 -20.39 8.39 23.91
C GLN A 538 -20.63 8.37 25.43
N HIS A 539 -20.92 7.19 25.94
CA HIS A 539 -21.16 6.91 27.35
C HIS A 539 -20.33 5.72 27.80
N GLU A 540 -19.91 5.76 29.05
CA GLU A 540 -19.18 4.68 29.71
C GLU A 540 -19.90 4.28 30.99
N VAL A 541 -20.05 2.97 31.21
CA VAL A 541 -20.72 2.41 32.37
C VAL A 541 -19.86 1.32 32.98
N THR A 542 -19.47 1.53 34.23
CA THR A 542 -18.73 0.52 35.00
C THR A 542 -19.68 -0.57 35.50
N PHE A 543 -19.35 -1.82 35.20
CA PHE A 543 -20.06 -2.99 35.71
C PHE A 543 -19.22 -3.75 36.74
N ASN A 544 -19.73 -3.87 37.97
CA ASN A 544 -19.12 -4.64 39.04
C ASN A 544 -19.93 -5.91 39.33
N ALA A 545 -19.35 -7.07 39.04
CA ALA A 545 -19.96 -8.39 39.17
C ALA A 545 -19.46 -9.17 40.40
N ALA A 546 -19.03 -8.50 41.47
CA ALA A 546 -18.44 -9.13 42.65
C ALA A 546 -19.35 -10.20 43.29
N ASN A 547 -20.67 -10.10 43.15
CA ASN A 547 -21.64 -11.06 43.69
C ASN A 547 -22.11 -12.13 42.68
N MET A 548 -21.50 -12.21 41.50
CA MET A 548 -21.90 -13.13 40.42
C MET A 548 -20.90 -14.29 40.29
N ASN A 549 -21.34 -15.45 39.80
CA ASN A 549 -20.45 -16.61 39.60
C ASN A 549 -19.60 -16.43 38.34
N SER A 550 -18.37 -16.98 38.30
CA SER A 550 -17.58 -17.05 37.07
C SER A 550 -18.38 -17.72 35.95
N GLY A 551 -18.27 -17.19 34.74
CA GLY A 551 -19.01 -17.69 33.59
C GLY A 551 -19.33 -16.63 32.55
N VAL A 552 -20.06 -17.07 31.51
CA VAL A 552 -20.47 -16.23 30.39
C VAL A 552 -21.73 -15.45 30.75
N TYR A 553 -21.70 -14.16 30.48
CA TYR A 553 -22.83 -13.25 30.56
C TYR A 553 -23.03 -12.54 29.23
N LEU A 554 -24.24 -12.09 28.97
CA LEU A 554 -24.57 -11.23 27.84
C LEU A 554 -24.98 -9.86 28.37
N TYR A 555 -24.69 -8.80 27.64
CA TYR A 555 -25.24 -7.48 27.91
C TYR A 555 -25.85 -6.91 26.64
N SER A 556 -27.00 -6.26 26.77
CA SER A 556 -27.79 -5.76 25.65
C SER A 556 -28.16 -4.31 25.86
N LEU A 557 -27.95 -3.53 24.80
CA LEU A 557 -28.37 -2.14 24.69
C LEU A 557 -29.73 -2.09 24.00
N LYS A 558 -30.69 -1.41 24.62
CA LYS A 558 -31.95 -1.00 24.03
C LYS A 558 -32.08 0.51 24.05
N VAL A 559 -32.67 1.07 23.02
CA VAL A 559 -33.00 2.49 22.94
C VAL A 559 -34.45 2.63 22.55
N ASP A 560 -35.21 3.43 23.32
CA ASP A 560 -36.64 3.67 23.14
C ASP A 560 -37.49 2.38 23.05
N GLY A 561 -37.05 1.34 23.79
CA GLY A 561 -37.72 0.04 23.87
C GLY A 561 -37.31 -0.96 22.79
N GLU A 562 -36.51 -0.56 21.80
CA GLU A 562 -36.00 -1.43 20.74
C GLU A 562 -34.59 -1.94 21.07
N ARG A 563 -34.37 -3.25 20.85
CA ARG A 563 -33.07 -3.86 21.10
C ARG A 563 -32.14 -3.61 19.92
N VAL A 564 -31.10 -2.82 20.19
CA VAL A 564 -30.13 -2.38 19.20
C VAL A 564 -29.00 -3.39 19.05
N GLN A 565 -28.32 -3.73 20.15
CA GLN A 565 -27.12 -4.58 20.11
C GLN A 565 -27.00 -5.44 21.36
N THR A 566 -26.35 -6.60 21.23
CA THR A 566 -26.05 -7.52 22.33
C THR A 566 -24.62 -8.01 22.20
N ARG A 567 -23.88 -8.06 23.31
CA ARG A 567 -22.52 -8.58 23.36
C ARG A 567 -22.34 -9.55 24.52
N LYS A 568 -21.25 -10.32 24.45
CA LYS A 568 -20.88 -11.34 25.43
C LYS A 568 -19.71 -10.86 26.29
N MET A 569 -19.71 -11.19 27.57
CA MET A 569 -18.60 -10.95 28.50
C MET A 569 -18.31 -12.21 29.33
N LEU A 570 -17.05 -12.39 29.71
CA LEU A 570 -16.57 -13.51 30.52
C LEU A 570 -16.09 -13.01 31.88
N LEU A 571 -16.81 -13.37 32.95
CA LEU A 571 -16.37 -13.11 34.32
C LEU A 571 -15.47 -14.27 34.79
N MET A 572 -14.25 -13.96 35.23
CA MET A 572 -13.34 -14.94 35.82
C MET A 572 -12.94 -14.49 37.24
N LYS A 573 -13.44 -15.19 38.26
CA LYS A 573 -13.04 -14.97 39.66
C LYS A 573 -11.80 -15.75 40.06
#